data_AF-A0A9X3HKJ2-F1
#
_entry.id   AF-A0A9X3HKJ2-F1
#
_cell.length_a   1.000
_cell.length_b   1.000
_cell.length_c   1.000
_cell.angle_alpha   90.00
_cell.angle_beta   90.00
_cell.angle_gamma   90.00
#
_symmetry.space_group_name_H-M   'P 1'
#
loop_
_entity.id
_entity.type
_entity.pdbx_description
1 polymer ?
#
loop_
_entity_poly.entity_id
_entity_poly.type
_entity_poly.pdbx_seq_one_letter_code
_entity_poly.pdbx_strand_id
1 'polypeptide(L)'
;MDNRPQRKRHAALAGAVIAAFVMGIGPTYSRDDAGAVPAAGDDSSPDALQTLEKRRDQNRQDLEELVDSIGLSEDKTRKLEESIASLNQDSARIREELIASAARRKALETKISDGEDRLAKLSVREDGVKASLRERRGVLAEVLAALQRMGRNPPPALLVSPEDALASVRSAILLGAVVPGIRGETDKLVAALKELTDLRRAIAREKDDLTGMMTASLEEEKRLDLLIAENDRKNTQTATELEAERKRSEELASKATSLEGLVSSLEGEITSVREAMEKARAEEQRLARLSEVEREKERAAAEAGMPDKNRIAPAYPFASLKGKLEVPVAGEVLRRFGDADGTGHFSKGIVVASGPEAIVTAPADGFVVFAGDFRSYGRMIILNTGDGYHVVMTGMDNVRTRQGMFVFSGEPIASMGAKRVASAAALALETDRPTLYIEFRKDGVPVDSQPWWTAKNTGRAHNDS
;
A
#
# COMPACT_ATOMS: atom_id res chain seq x y z
N MET A 1 -33.13 -9.61 -44.98
CA MET A 1 -32.34 -8.70 -45.83
C MET A 1 -32.14 -7.43 -45.02
N ASP A 2 -30.96 -6.96 -44.68
CA ASP A 2 -29.62 -7.52 -44.72
C ASP A 2 -28.77 -6.66 -43.76
N ASN A 3 -27.88 -7.31 -43.03
CA ASN A 3 -26.56 -6.89 -42.54
C ASN A 3 -26.27 -5.48 -41.93
N ARG A 4 -25.78 -5.48 -40.67
CA ARG A 4 -24.77 -4.54 -40.12
C ARG A 4 -23.39 -4.81 -40.76
N PRO A 5 -22.27 -4.10 -40.46
CA PRO A 5 -22.03 -2.70 -39.99
C PRO A 5 -20.99 -1.97 -40.87
N GLN A 6 -20.69 -0.69 -40.62
CA GLN A 6 -19.29 -0.20 -40.60
C GLN A 6 -19.12 1.21 -40.01
N ARG A 7 -18.10 1.32 -39.16
CA ARG A 7 -17.50 2.55 -38.62
C ARG A 7 -16.44 3.09 -39.58
N LYS A 8 -16.07 4.37 -39.37
CA LYS A 8 -14.88 5.14 -39.84
C LYS A 8 -15.16 5.99 -41.10
N ARG A 9 -14.80 7.28 -41.22
CA ARG A 9 -13.87 8.17 -40.48
C ARG A 9 -14.00 9.63 -40.99
N HIS A 10 -13.72 10.58 -40.09
CA HIS A 10 -13.05 11.91 -40.24
C HIS A 10 -13.52 13.00 -41.24
N ALA A 11 -13.91 14.15 -40.68
CA ALA A 11 -13.50 15.52 -41.05
C ALA A 11 -13.87 16.46 -39.87
N ALA A 12 -12.92 16.94 -39.06
CA ALA A 12 -12.17 18.20 -39.20
C ALA A 12 -12.94 19.42 -38.63
N LEU A 13 -12.47 20.01 -37.51
CA LEU A 13 -11.76 21.30 -37.52
C LEU A 13 -11.27 21.75 -36.13
N ALA A 14 -10.06 22.29 -36.18
CA ALA A 14 -9.33 23.23 -35.32
C ALA A 14 -9.99 23.79 -34.03
N GLY A 15 -9.24 23.64 -32.94
CA GLY A 15 -9.34 24.45 -31.73
C GLY A 15 -8.02 24.35 -30.96
N ALA A 16 -7.13 25.30 -31.19
CA ALA A 16 -5.94 25.51 -30.37
C ALA A 16 -6.36 25.96 -28.97
N VAL A 17 -5.67 25.50 -27.91
CA VAL A 17 -5.35 26.25 -26.67
C VAL A 17 -4.64 25.32 -25.66
N ILE A 18 -3.37 25.67 -25.41
CA ILE A 18 -2.58 25.59 -24.17
C ILE A 18 -2.34 24.20 -23.54
N ALA A 19 -1.12 23.69 -23.78
CA ALA A 19 -0.49 22.65 -22.98
C ALA A 19 -0.01 23.23 -21.64
N ALA A 20 -0.55 22.72 -20.53
CA ALA A 20 -0.04 23.00 -19.20
C ALA A 20 1.11 22.03 -18.88
N PHE A 21 2.32 22.57 -18.98
CA PHE A 21 3.58 21.98 -18.54
C PHE A 21 3.63 22.09 -17.01
N VAL A 22 3.47 20.99 -16.28
CA VAL A 22 3.73 20.98 -14.82
C VAL A 22 5.24 20.83 -14.64
N MET A 23 5.91 21.98 -14.59
CA MET A 23 7.27 22.17 -14.11
C MET A 23 7.32 21.82 -12.62
N GLY A 24 7.88 20.66 -12.28
CA GLY A 24 8.29 20.38 -10.91
C GLY A 24 9.47 21.27 -10.55
N ILE A 25 9.22 22.26 -9.70
CA ILE A 25 10.22 23.15 -9.11
C ILE A 25 11.02 22.31 -8.09
N GLY A 26 12.13 21.72 -8.54
CA GLY A 26 13.18 21.23 -7.66
C GLY A 26 14.17 22.37 -7.39
N PRO A 27 14.64 22.58 -6.14
CA PRO A 27 15.59 23.63 -5.84
C PRO A 27 16.89 23.40 -6.59
N THR A 28 17.26 24.38 -7.41
CA THR A 28 18.57 24.55 -8.02
C THR A 28 19.58 24.82 -6.91
N TYR A 29 20.29 23.78 -6.47
CA TYR A 29 21.56 23.97 -5.77
C TYR A 29 22.66 24.16 -6.81
N SER A 30 23.21 25.38 -6.82
CA SER A 30 24.41 25.74 -7.55
C SER A 30 25.54 24.76 -7.25
N ARG A 31 26.17 24.31 -8.32
CA ARG A 31 27.40 23.54 -8.33
C ARG A 31 28.54 24.54 -8.18
N ASP A 32 28.97 24.80 -6.96
CA ASP A 32 30.27 25.38 -6.63
C ASP A 32 30.93 24.53 -5.54
N ASP A 33 32.18 24.16 -5.80
CA ASP A 33 33.18 23.51 -4.93
C ASP A 33 32.79 22.21 -4.19
N ALA A 34 32.83 21.09 -4.92
CA ALA A 34 33.18 19.81 -4.31
C ALA A 34 34.69 19.80 -4.02
N GLY A 35 35.07 20.39 -2.89
CA GLY A 35 36.40 20.33 -2.33
C GLY A 35 36.91 18.89 -2.20
N ALA A 36 38.18 18.72 -2.53
CA ALA A 36 38.94 17.49 -2.32
C ALA A 36 38.79 16.99 -0.88
N VAL A 37 38.48 15.70 -0.72
CA VAL A 37 38.58 15.02 0.58
C VAL A 37 40.07 14.70 0.80
N PRO A 38 40.71 15.19 1.86
CA PRO A 38 42.12 14.90 2.09
C PRO A 38 42.28 13.43 2.51
N ALA A 39 43.37 12.83 2.02
CA ALA A 39 43.83 11.51 2.39
C ALA A 39 44.17 11.47 3.90
N ALA A 40 43.62 10.51 4.63
CA ALA A 40 43.95 10.28 6.03
C ALA A 40 45.30 9.56 6.12
N GLY A 41 46.37 10.36 6.13
CA GLY A 41 47.68 9.95 6.62
C GLY A 41 47.86 10.50 8.03
N ASP A 42 48.29 9.66 8.97
CA ASP A 42 48.91 10.07 10.24
C ASP A 42 48.11 11.09 11.08
N ASP A 43 46.86 10.77 11.43
CA ASP A 43 45.97 11.73 12.12
C ASP A 43 45.90 11.53 13.64
N SER A 44 47.03 11.75 14.31
CA SER A 44 47.02 12.32 15.67
C SER A 44 47.22 13.83 15.60
N SER A 45 46.53 14.49 14.67
CA SER A 45 46.60 15.92 14.43
C SER A 45 45.42 16.63 15.13
N PRO A 46 45.59 17.86 15.64
CA PRO A 46 44.50 18.66 16.23
C PRO A 46 43.31 18.89 15.27
N ASP A 47 43.52 18.75 13.96
CA ASP A 47 42.56 19.06 12.90
C ASP A 47 41.50 17.95 12.71
N ALA A 48 41.89 16.69 12.89
CA ALA A 48 40.97 15.54 12.86
C ALA A 48 39.96 15.57 14.02
N LEU A 49 40.41 15.96 15.22
CA LEU A 49 39.54 16.12 16.39
C LEU A 49 38.54 17.26 16.20
N GLN A 50 38.97 18.40 15.66
CA GLN A 50 38.07 19.53 15.35
C GLN A 50 37.02 19.14 14.32
N THR A 51 37.38 18.32 13.33
CA THR A 51 36.45 17.84 12.30
C THR A 51 35.37 16.94 12.90
N LEU A 52 35.73 16.04 13.82
CA LEU A 52 34.78 15.19 14.54
C LEU A 52 33.87 16.00 15.47
N GLU A 53 34.43 16.96 16.20
CA GLU A 53 33.67 17.87 17.06
C GLU A 53 32.64 18.68 16.27
N LYS A 54 33.03 19.24 15.12
CA LYS A 54 32.13 19.98 14.23
C LYS A 54 31.00 19.11 13.69
N ARG A 55 31.27 17.85 13.32
CA ARG A 55 30.21 16.90 12.89
C ARG A 55 29.26 16.54 14.03
N ARG A 56 29.77 16.33 15.24
CA ARG A 56 28.94 16.07 16.42
C ARG A 56 28.05 17.26 16.74
N ASP A 57 28.58 18.47 16.67
CA ASP A 57 27.80 19.69 16.91
C ASP A 57 26.72 19.92 15.84
N GLN A 58 27.04 19.65 14.57
CA GLN A 58 26.03 19.67 13.50
C GLN A 58 24.92 18.64 13.74
N ASN A 59 25.27 17.38 14.04
CA ASN A 59 24.28 16.34 14.28
C ASN A 59 23.44 16.61 15.54
N ARG A 60 24.00 17.30 16.54
CA ARG A 60 23.26 17.73 17.73
C ARG A 60 22.27 18.84 17.39
N GLN A 61 22.65 19.80 16.56
CA GLN A 61 21.73 20.82 16.04
C GLN A 61 20.61 20.19 15.21
N ASP A 62 20.95 19.28 14.29
CA ASP A 62 19.97 18.57 13.46
C ASP A 62 18.99 17.75 14.32
N LEU A 63 19.46 17.16 15.44
CA LEU A 63 18.62 16.46 16.41
C LEU A 63 17.69 17.44 17.15
N GLU A 64 18.19 18.59 17.58
CA GLU A 64 17.41 19.61 18.31
C GLU A 64 16.30 20.18 17.41
N GLU A 65 16.62 20.51 16.15
CA GLU A 65 15.64 20.91 15.14
C GLU A 65 14.59 19.81 14.87
N LEU A 66 15.03 18.54 14.85
CA LEU A 66 14.12 17.41 14.67
C LEU A 66 13.20 17.24 15.87
N VAL A 67 13.69 17.39 17.11
CA VAL A 67 12.89 17.33 18.33
C VAL A 67 11.87 18.47 18.38
N ASP A 68 12.26 19.68 18.00
CA ASP A 68 11.33 20.81 17.86
C ASP A 68 10.27 20.52 16.78
N SER A 69 10.67 19.88 15.67
CA SER A 69 9.73 19.45 14.64
C SER A 69 8.76 18.37 15.13
N ILE A 70 9.20 17.49 16.04
CA ILE A 70 8.36 16.49 16.72
C ILE A 70 7.39 17.19 17.68
N GLY A 71 7.82 18.18 18.47
CA GLY A 71 6.93 18.97 19.32
C GLY A 71 5.85 19.72 18.50
N LEU A 72 6.22 20.29 17.35
CA LEU A 72 5.25 20.85 16.39
C LEU A 72 4.34 19.77 15.77
N SER A 73 4.84 18.54 15.65
CA SER A 73 4.05 17.37 15.22
C SER A 73 3.06 16.93 16.29
N GLU A 74 3.38 17.01 17.59
CA GLU A 74 2.44 16.73 18.68
C GLU A 74 1.27 17.72 18.68
N ASP A 75 1.54 19.01 18.45
CA ASP A 75 0.51 20.04 18.28
C ASP A 75 -0.40 19.76 17.08
N LYS A 76 0.18 19.29 15.97
CA LYS A 76 -0.59 18.84 14.79
C LYS A 76 -1.37 17.57 15.09
N THR A 77 -0.81 16.65 15.87
CA THR A 77 -1.45 15.40 16.30
C THR A 77 -2.69 15.71 17.12
N ARG A 78 -2.58 16.62 18.09
CA ARG A 78 -3.73 17.10 18.87
C ARG A 78 -4.81 17.76 18.02
N LYS A 79 -4.44 18.62 17.06
CA LYS A 79 -5.41 19.19 16.10
C LYS A 79 -6.05 18.12 15.21
N LEU A 80 -5.30 17.09 14.84
CA LEU A 80 -5.79 15.96 14.08
C LEU A 80 -6.74 15.11 14.92
N GLU A 81 -6.44 14.88 16.20
CA GLU A 81 -7.34 14.19 17.14
C GLU A 81 -8.66 14.94 17.32
N GLU A 82 -8.62 16.27 17.45
CA GLU A 82 -9.82 17.11 17.48
C GLU A 82 -10.61 17.01 16.16
N SER A 83 -9.90 17.02 15.03
CA SER A 83 -10.51 16.86 13.70
C SER A 83 -11.14 15.47 13.55
N ILE A 84 -10.46 14.41 13.99
CA ILE A 84 -10.97 13.02 14.00
C ILE A 84 -12.17 12.92 14.92
N ALA A 85 -12.16 13.55 16.09
CA ALA A 85 -13.30 13.58 17.00
C ALA A 85 -14.52 14.23 16.33
N SER A 86 -14.33 15.36 15.65
CA SER A 86 -15.39 16.01 14.88
C SER A 86 -15.89 15.14 13.71
N LEU A 87 -14.99 14.51 12.95
CA LEU A 87 -15.32 13.59 11.86
C LEU A 87 -16.05 12.34 12.35
N ASN A 88 -15.70 11.83 13.53
CA ASN A 88 -16.39 10.71 14.17
C ASN A 88 -17.80 11.10 14.60
N GLN A 89 -17.99 12.31 15.11
CA GLN A 89 -19.31 12.84 15.43
C GLN A 89 -20.17 13.00 14.17
N ASP A 90 -19.60 13.55 13.10
CA ASP A 90 -20.28 13.66 11.80
C ASP A 90 -20.62 12.28 11.23
N SER A 91 -19.69 11.32 11.30
CA SER A 91 -19.92 9.94 10.87
C SER A 91 -21.01 9.26 11.68
N ALA A 92 -21.08 9.52 13.00
CA ALA A 92 -22.15 9.03 13.84
C ALA A 92 -23.52 9.61 13.43
N ARG A 93 -23.58 10.91 13.13
CA ARG A 93 -24.80 11.56 12.61
C ARG A 93 -25.23 10.96 11.27
N ILE A 94 -24.30 10.78 10.32
CA ILE A 94 -24.61 10.16 9.02
C ILE A 94 -25.14 8.73 9.21
N ARG A 95 -24.55 7.95 10.11
CA ARG A 95 -25.04 6.59 10.42
C ARG A 95 -26.43 6.61 11.03
N GLU A 96 -26.73 7.55 11.92
CA GLU A 96 -28.07 7.72 12.49
C GLU A 96 -29.09 8.07 11.40
N GLU A 97 -28.75 8.99 10.49
CA GLU A 97 -29.60 9.34 9.35
C GLU A 97 -29.81 8.18 8.37
N LEU A 98 -28.79 7.34 8.18
CA LEU A 98 -28.84 6.13 7.35
C LEU A 98 -29.77 5.08 7.97
N ILE A 99 -29.67 4.85 9.28
CA ILE A 99 -30.56 3.95 10.03
C ILE A 99 -32.01 4.46 9.96
N ALA A 100 -32.22 5.76 10.20
CA ALA A 100 -33.54 6.38 10.08
C ALA A 100 -34.09 6.26 8.64
N SER A 101 -33.22 6.38 7.64
CA SER A 101 -33.57 6.19 6.22
C SER A 101 -34.03 4.78 5.91
N ALA A 102 -33.25 3.79 6.34
CA ALA A 102 -33.55 2.38 6.14
C ALA A 102 -34.87 2.00 6.84
N ALA A 103 -35.12 2.54 8.03
CA ALA A 103 -36.37 2.35 8.75
C ALA A 103 -37.57 2.94 7.98
N ARG A 104 -37.45 4.16 7.43
CA ARG A 104 -38.49 4.78 6.61
C ARG A 104 -38.78 3.98 5.33
N ARG A 105 -37.74 3.57 4.61
CA ARG A 105 -37.87 2.72 3.42
C ARG A 105 -38.59 1.41 3.74
N LYS A 106 -38.17 0.69 4.79
CA LYS A 106 -38.83 -0.55 5.23
C LYS A 106 -40.31 -0.33 5.57
N ALA A 107 -40.64 0.78 6.20
CA ALA A 107 -42.03 1.13 6.50
C ALA A 107 -42.84 1.43 5.23
N LEU A 108 -42.25 2.09 4.23
CA LEU A 108 -42.88 2.30 2.92
C LEU A 108 -43.10 0.99 2.18
N GLU A 109 -42.11 0.10 2.12
CA GLU A 109 -42.22 -1.22 1.50
C GLU A 109 -43.35 -2.05 2.13
N THR A 110 -43.49 -2.01 3.45
CA THR A 110 -44.60 -2.68 4.16
C THR A 110 -45.95 -2.10 3.75
N LYS A 111 -46.07 -0.76 3.71
CA LYS A 111 -47.32 -0.10 3.30
C LYS A 111 -47.68 -0.35 1.84
N ILE A 112 -46.69 -0.44 0.95
CA ILE A 112 -46.87 -0.78 -0.47
C ILE A 112 -47.43 -2.20 -0.56
N SER A 113 -46.80 -3.17 0.11
CA SER A 113 -47.30 -4.56 0.13
C SER A 113 -48.73 -4.65 0.66
N ASP A 114 -49.04 -3.97 1.77
CA ASP A 114 -50.39 -3.94 2.32
C ASP A 114 -51.40 -3.28 1.36
N GLY A 115 -50.97 -2.26 0.62
CA GLY A 115 -51.79 -1.56 -0.38
C GLY A 115 -52.05 -2.40 -1.62
N GLU A 116 -51.06 -3.15 -2.11
CA GLU A 116 -51.21 -4.12 -3.20
C GLU A 116 -52.24 -5.20 -2.83
N ASP A 117 -52.19 -5.72 -1.60
CA ASP A 117 -53.17 -6.69 -1.09
C ASP A 117 -54.59 -6.10 -1.01
N ARG A 118 -54.72 -4.85 -0.54
CA ARG A 118 -56.02 -4.15 -0.52
C ARG A 118 -56.55 -3.95 -1.94
N LEU A 119 -55.69 -3.52 -2.87
CA LEU A 119 -56.05 -3.30 -4.27
C LEU A 119 -56.51 -4.60 -4.94
N ALA A 120 -55.85 -5.72 -4.66
CA ALA A 120 -56.25 -7.04 -5.14
C ALA A 120 -57.65 -7.43 -4.62
N LYS A 121 -57.90 -7.27 -3.31
CA LYS A 121 -59.21 -7.55 -2.69
C LYS A 121 -60.33 -6.68 -3.27
N LEU A 122 -60.06 -5.38 -3.46
CA LEU A 122 -61.01 -4.45 -4.07
C LEU A 122 -61.32 -4.83 -5.53
N SER A 123 -60.30 -5.23 -6.30
CA SER A 123 -60.46 -5.63 -7.70
C SER A 123 -61.31 -6.90 -7.84
N VAL A 124 -61.06 -7.92 -6.99
CA VAL A 124 -61.89 -9.14 -6.94
C VAL A 124 -63.35 -8.80 -6.62
N ARG A 125 -63.59 -7.88 -5.67
CA ARG A 125 -64.95 -7.44 -5.33
C ARG A 125 -65.61 -6.67 -6.48
N GLU A 126 -64.88 -5.79 -7.18
CA GLU A 126 -65.38 -5.07 -8.35
C GLU A 126 -65.80 -6.05 -9.46
N ASP A 127 -65.00 -7.07 -9.73
CA ASP A 127 -65.29 -8.08 -10.74
C ASP A 127 -66.50 -8.95 -10.38
N GLY A 128 -66.65 -9.30 -9.10
CA GLY A 128 -67.85 -9.97 -8.58
C GLY A 128 -69.12 -9.15 -8.80
N VAL A 129 -69.09 -7.85 -8.47
CA VAL A 129 -70.24 -6.94 -8.69
C VAL A 129 -70.54 -6.79 -10.18
N LYS A 130 -69.51 -6.63 -11.04
CA LYS A 130 -69.68 -6.58 -12.50
C LYS A 130 -70.32 -7.86 -13.05
N ALA A 131 -69.90 -9.03 -12.57
CA ALA A 131 -70.47 -10.30 -13.00
C ALA A 131 -71.96 -10.40 -12.64
N SER A 132 -72.32 -10.07 -11.39
CA SER A 132 -73.71 -10.03 -10.92
C SER A 132 -74.58 -9.05 -11.73
N LEU A 133 -74.05 -7.88 -12.06
CA LEU A 133 -74.74 -6.89 -12.91
C LEU A 133 -74.98 -7.41 -14.34
N ARG A 134 -74.02 -8.14 -14.92
CA ARG A 134 -74.18 -8.75 -16.27
C ARG A 134 -75.25 -9.84 -16.27
N GLU A 135 -75.27 -10.70 -15.25
CA GLU A 135 -76.27 -11.76 -15.10
C GLU A 135 -77.68 -11.16 -14.99
N ARG A 136 -77.86 -10.16 -14.11
CA ARG A 136 -79.13 -9.45 -13.91
C ARG A 136 -79.63 -8.74 -15.16
N ARG A 137 -78.72 -8.17 -15.98
CA ARG A 137 -79.07 -7.55 -17.26
C ARG A 137 -79.71 -8.55 -18.23
N GLY A 138 -79.26 -9.81 -18.24
CA GLY A 138 -79.87 -10.86 -19.04
C GLY A 138 -81.33 -11.12 -18.63
N VAL A 139 -81.55 -11.32 -17.33
CA VAL A 139 -82.88 -11.55 -16.75
C VAL A 139 -83.82 -10.35 -17.01
N LEU A 140 -83.34 -9.12 -16.81
CA LEU A 140 -84.13 -7.92 -17.07
C LEU A 140 -84.50 -7.76 -18.55
N ALA A 141 -83.61 -8.15 -19.48
CA ALA A 141 -83.91 -8.11 -20.90
C ALA A 141 -85.06 -9.04 -21.28
N GLU A 142 -85.13 -10.24 -20.69
CA GLU A 142 -86.23 -11.18 -20.89
C GLU A 142 -87.56 -10.66 -20.32
N VAL A 143 -87.53 -10.12 -19.10
CA VAL A 143 -88.72 -9.54 -18.47
C VAL A 143 -89.24 -8.33 -19.25
N LEU A 144 -88.35 -7.43 -19.69
CA LEU A 144 -88.71 -6.27 -20.50
C LEU A 144 -89.27 -6.68 -21.87
N ALA A 145 -88.73 -7.72 -22.50
CA ALA A 145 -89.26 -8.27 -23.75
C ALA A 145 -90.68 -8.83 -23.57
N ALA A 146 -90.95 -9.51 -22.45
CA ALA A 146 -92.29 -10.00 -22.11
C ALA A 146 -93.29 -8.85 -21.87
N LEU A 147 -92.88 -7.82 -21.12
CA LEU A 147 -93.71 -6.62 -20.89
C LEU A 147 -93.97 -5.84 -22.19
N GLN A 148 -92.98 -5.70 -23.07
CA GLN A 148 -93.13 -5.04 -24.36
C GLN A 148 -94.09 -5.79 -25.28
N ARG A 149 -94.06 -7.13 -25.29
CA ARG A 149 -95.03 -7.95 -26.03
C ARG A 149 -96.45 -7.77 -25.50
N MET A 150 -96.62 -7.70 -24.19
CA MET A 150 -97.92 -7.46 -23.53
C MET A 150 -98.45 -6.04 -23.80
N GLY A 151 -97.58 -5.02 -23.83
CA GLY A 151 -97.97 -3.65 -24.17
C GLY A 151 -98.34 -3.44 -25.64
N ARG A 152 -97.78 -4.24 -26.57
CA ARG A 152 -98.13 -4.21 -28.00
C ARG A 152 -99.42 -4.97 -28.32
N ASN A 153 -99.74 -6.01 -27.56
CA ASN A 153 -101.00 -6.74 -27.64
C ASN A 153 -101.75 -6.60 -26.30
N PRO A 154 -102.33 -5.42 -26.01
CA PRO A 154 -103.02 -5.21 -24.75
C PRO A 154 -104.24 -6.16 -24.65
N PRO A 155 -104.54 -6.67 -23.44
CA PRO A 155 -105.73 -7.50 -23.25
C PRO A 155 -107.00 -6.70 -23.65
N PRO A 156 -107.99 -7.38 -24.25
CA PRO A 156 -109.20 -6.73 -24.74
C PRO A 156 -109.94 -6.01 -23.61
N ALA A 157 -110.47 -4.82 -23.92
CA ALA A 157 -111.12 -3.96 -22.94
C ALA A 157 -112.33 -4.67 -22.31
N LEU A 158 -112.56 -4.43 -21.02
CA LEU A 158 -113.59 -5.04 -20.15
C LEU A 158 -115.05 -5.00 -20.67
N LEU A 159 -115.31 -4.39 -21.82
CA LEU A 159 -116.64 -4.08 -22.35
C LEU A 159 -116.99 -4.85 -23.64
N VAL A 160 -116.13 -5.76 -24.13
CA VAL A 160 -116.32 -6.38 -25.46
C VAL A 160 -116.87 -7.82 -25.41
N SER A 161 -116.52 -8.63 -24.39
CA SER A 161 -117.13 -9.95 -24.13
C SER A 161 -116.88 -10.46 -22.69
N PRO A 162 -117.67 -11.43 -22.17
CA PRO A 162 -117.42 -12.08 -20.87
C PRO A 162 -116.03 -12.75 -20.78
N GLU A 163 -115.52 -13.31 -21.88
CA GLU A 163 -114.17 -13.88 -21.94
C GLU A 163 -113.08 -12.80 -21.83
N ASP A 164 -113.31 -11.62 -22.39
CA ASP A 164 -112.38 -10.47 -22.35
C ASP A 164 -112.24 -9.87 -20.94
N ALA A 165 -113.32 -9.88 -20.15
CA ALA A 165 -113.29 -9.47 -18.75
C ALA A 165 -112.39 -10.41 -17.91
N LEU A 166 -112.48 -11.73 -18.14
CA LEU A 166 -111.62 -12.71 -17.48
C LEU A 166 -110.15 -12.58 -17.88
N ALA A 167 -109.87 -12.32 -19.16
CA ALA A 167 -108.52 -12.07 -19.67
C ALA A 167 -107.88 -10.79 -19.09
N SER A 168 -108.67 -9.72 -18.96
CA SER A 168 -108.25 -8.46 -18.33
C SER A 168 -107.96 -8.63 -16.83
N VAL A 169 -108.81 -9.34 -16.08
CA VAL A 169 -108.59 -9.62 -14.66
C VAL A 169 -107.33 -10.48 -14.45
N ARG A 170 -107.12 -11.51 -15.27
CA ARG A 170 -105.89 -12.33 -15.22
C ARG A 170 -104.64 -11.50 -15.49
N SER A 171 -104.69 -10.60 -16.47
CA SER A 171 -103.56 -9.70 -16.78
C SER A 171 -103.29 -8.72 -15.64
N ALA A 172 -104.32 -8.16 -15.02
CA ALA A 172 -104.19 -7.28 -13.85
C ALA A 172 -103.63 -8.02 -12.62
N ILE A 173 -104.03 -9.27 -12.38
CA ILE A 173 -103.49 -10.14 -11.32
C ILE A 173 -102.00 -10.43 -11.58
N LEU A 174 -101.63 -10.79 -12.82
CA LEU A 174 -100.24 -11.05 -13.19
C LEU A 174 -99.37 -9.78 -13.07
N LEU A 175 -99.86 -8.62 -13.49
CA LEU A 175 -99.18 -7.34 -13.28
C LEU A 175 -99.06 -7.01 -11.79
N GLY A 176 -100.11 -7.21 -11.00
CA GLY A 176 -100.09 -7.03 -9.55
C GLY A 176 -99.08 -7.92 -8.83
N ALA A 177 -98.82 -9.12 -9.35
CA ALA A 177 -97.81 -10.03 -8.82
C ALA A 177 -96.38 -9.69 -9.27
N VAL A 178 -96.20 -9.20 -10.51
CA VAL A 178 -94.86 -8.98 -11.10
C VAL A 178 -94.28 -7.60 -10.77
N VAL A 179 -95.11 -6.55 -10.73
CA VAL A 179 -94.65 -5.16 -10.52
C VAL A 179 -93.88 -4.96 -9.21
N PRO A 180 -94.32 -5.49 -8.05
CA PRO A 180 -93.55 -5.41 -6.81
C PRO A 180 -92.18 -6.08 -6.91
N GLY A 181 -92.09 -7.22 -7.61
CA GLY A 181 -90.84 -7.93 -7.86
C GLY A 181 -89.86 -7.10 -8.72
N ILE A 182 -90.36 -6.45 -9.78
CA ILE A 182 -89.55 -5.56 -10.61
C ILE A 182 -89.03 -4.36 -9.81
N ARG A 183 -89.86 -3.77 -8.94
CA ARG A 183 -89.43 -2.67 -8.06
C ARG A 183 -88.30 -3.13 -7.13
N GLY A 184 -88.45 -4.30 -6.49
CA GLY A 184 -87.40 -4.87 -5.64
C GLY A 184 -86.09 -5.18 -6.36
N GLU A 185 -86.15 -5.70 -7.60
CA GLU A 185 -84.96 -5.92 -8.41
C GLU A 185 -84.31 -4.60 -8.90
N THR A 186 -85.12 -3.57 -9.14
CA THR A 186 -84.64 -2.23 -9.49
C THR A 186 -83.87 -1.61 -8.32
N ASP A 187 -84.38 -1.73 -7.09
CA ASP A 187 -83.70 -1.23 -5.88
C ASP A 187 -82.36 -1.94 -5.66
N LYS A 188 -82.30 -3.26 -5.86
CA LYS A 188 -81.04 -4.03 -5.82
C LYS A 188 -80.06 -3.60 -6.90
N LEU A 189 -80.54 -3.31 -8.12
CA LEU A 189 -79.70 -2.83 -9.23
C LEU A 189 -79.09 -1.46 -8.91
N VAL A 190 -79.89 -0.53 -8.40
CA VAL A 190 -79.42 0.79 -7.97
C VAL A 190 -78.35 0.65 -6.88
N ALA A 191 -78.58 -0.21 -5.89
CA ALA A 191 -77.60 -0.49 -4.84
C ALA A 191 -76.28 -1.06 -5.39
N ALA A 192 -76.34 -2.03 -6.31
CA ALA A 192 -75.16 -2.64 -6.93
C ALA A 192 -74.38 -1.66 -7.82
N LEU A 193 -75.06 -0.78 -8.56
CA LEU A 193 -74.40 0.28 -9.36
C LEU A 193 -73.73 1.33 -8.48
N LYS A 194 -74.34 1.65 -7.33
CA LYS A 194 -73.71 2.51 -6.32
C LYS A 194 -72.46 1.85 -5.73
N GLU A 195 -72.55 0.58 -5.33
CA GLU A 195 -71.39 -0.18 -4.84
C GLU A 195 -70.25 -0.23 -5.87
N LEU A 196 -70.57 -0.49 -7.15
CA LEU A 196 -69.57 -0.49 -8.23
C LEU A 196 -68.86 0.88 -8.36
N THR A 197 -69.61 1.96 -8.25
CA THR A 197 -69.08 3.34 -8.33
C THR A 197 -68.19 3.66 -7.13
N ASP A 198 -68.59 3.21 -5.94
CA ASP A 198 -67.81 3.35 -4.70
C ASP A 198 -66.52 2.53 -4.76
N LEU A 199 -66.58 1.29 -5.24
CA LEU A 199 -65.42 0.42 -5.45
C LEU A 199 -64.44 1.02 -6.47
N ARG A 200 -64.93 1.53 -7.60
CA ARG A 200 -64.07 2.19 -8.60
C ARG A 200 -63.35 3.41 -8.04
N ARG A 201 -64.04 4.21 -7.23
CA ARG A 201 -63.43 5.36 -6.55
C ARG A 201 -62.39 4.91 -5.51
N ALA A 202 -62.66 3.84 -4.76
CA ALA A 202 -61.71 3.28 -3.80
C ALA A 202 -60.46 2.71 -4.51
N ILE A 203 -60.63 1.97 -5.60
CA ILE A 203 -59.54 1.43 -6.43
C ILE A 203 -58.68 2.55 -7.01
N ALA A 204 -59.30 3.61 -7.54
CA ALA A 204 -58.56 4.75 -8.07
C ALA A 204 -57.70 5.43 -6.99
N ARG A 205 -58.29 5.69 -5.82
CA ARG A 205 -57.56 6.26 -4.67
C ARG A 205 -56.41 5.38 -4.21
N GLU A 206 -56.63 4.07 -4.05
CA GLU A 206 -55.57 3.14 -3.64
C GLU A 206 -54.43 3.09 -4.68
N LYS A 207 -54.74 3.17 -5.98
CA LYS A 207 -53.71 3.26 -7.03
C LYS A 207 -52.91 4.56 -6.98
N ASP A 208 -53.58 5.68 -6.73
CA ASP A 208 -52.93 6.98 -6.59
C ASP A 208 -52.01 6.99 -5.35
N ASP A 209 -52.50 6.46 -4.22
CA ASP A 209 -51.74 6.31 -2.97
C ASP A 209 -50.52 5.39 -3.16
N LEU A 210 -50.69 4.23 -3.80
CA LEU A 210 -49.60 3.30 -4.12
C LEU A 210 -48.54 3.95 -5.02
N THR A 211 -48.97 4.71 -6.03
CA THR A 211 -48.05 5.44 -6.91
C THR A 211 -47.24 6.45 -6.10
N GLY A 212 -47.88 7.21 -5.22
CA GLY A 212 -47.22 8.15 -4.32
C GLY A 212 -46.22 7.48 -3.36
N MET A 213 -46.58 6.33 -2.78
CA MET A 213 -45.69 5.56 -1.91
C MET A 213 -44.49 4.99 -2.68
N MET A 214 -44.70 4.49 -3.90
CA MET A 214 -43.62 3.99 -4.75
C MET A 214 -42.64 5.11 -5.13
N THR A 215 -43.14 6.30 -5.47
CA THR A 215 -42.27 7.47 -5.73
C THR A 215 -41.47 7.86 -4.49
N ALA A 216 -42.11 7.91 -3.31
CA ALA A 216 -41.42 8.20 -2.05
C ALA A 216 -40.36 7.13 -1.71
N SER A 217 -40.62 5.85 -2.03
CA SER A 217 -39.67 4.77 -1.83
C SER A 217 -38.42 4.93 -2.70
N LEU A 218 -38.60 5.32 -3.97
CA LEU A 218 -37.47 5.59 -4.89
C LEU A 218 -36.66 6.81 -4.46
N GLU A 219 -37.30 7.84 -3.91
CA GLU A 219 -36.61 9.00 -3.35
C GLU A 219 -35.78 8.62 -2.12
N GLU A 220 -36.34 7.80 -1.22
CA GLU A 220 -35.62 7.34 -0.02
C GLU A 220 -34.47 6.38 -0.36
N GLU A 221 -34.62 5.57 -1.42
CA GLU A 221 -33.52 4.74 -1.95
C GLU A 221 -32.37 5.59 -2.49
N LYS A 222 -32.66 6.61 -3.30
CA LYS A 222 -31.62 7.57 -3.74
C LYS A 222 -30.94 8.26 -2.57
N ARG A 223 -31.71 8.62 -1.53
CA ARG A 223 -31.16 9.24 -0.33
C ARG A 223 -30.24 8.29 0.45
N LEU A 224 -30.61 7.01 0.55
CA LEU A 224 -29.76 5.97 1.13
C LEU A 224 -28.43 5.85 0.38
N ASP A 225 -28.47 5.78 -0.95
CA ASP A 225 -27.27 5.64 -1.78
C ASP A 225 -26.31 6.82 -1.57
N LEU A 226 -26.85 8.04 -1.50
CA LEU A 226 -26.06 9.25 -1.22
C LEU A 226 -25.43 9.20 0.18
N LEU A 227 -26.19 8.82 1.21
CA LEU A 227 -25.68 8.71 2.59
C LEU A 227 -24.62 7.61 2.73
N ILE A 228 -24.78 6.47 2.04
CA ILE A 228 -23.78 5.39 2.01
C ILE A 228 -22.49 5.90 1.37
N ALA A 229 -22.59 6.54 0.20
CA ALA A 229 -21.43 7.09 -0.49
C ALA A 229 -20.72 8.17 0.34
N GLU A 230 -21.47 9.02 1.05
CA GLU A 230 -20.91 10.03 1.94
C GLU A 230 -20.22 9.40 3.16
N ASN A 231 -20.85 8.42 3.80
CA ASN A 231 -20.26 7.67 4.91
C ASN A 231 -18.95 6.99 4.49
N ASP A 232 -18.93 6.33 3.34
CA ASP A 232 -17.73 5.64 2.83
C ASP A 232 -16.62 6.63 2.51
N ARG A 233 -16.96 7.78 1.90
CA ARG A 233 -15.99 8.85 1.65
C ARG A 233 -15.41 9.42 2.95
N LYS A 234 -16.23 9.63 3.98
CA LYS A 234 -15.77 10.14 5.29
C LYS A 234 -14.91 9.12 6.03
N ASN A 235 -15.29 7.84 6.01
CA ASN A 235 -14.51 6.77 6.62
C ASN A 235 -13.15 6.59 5.93
N THR A 236 -13.12 6.60 4.59
CA THR A 236 -11.86 6.49 3.83
C THR A 236 -10.95 7.69 4.04
N GLN A 237 -11.49 8.92 4.00
CA GLN A 237 -10.72 10.12 4.28
C GLN A 237 -10.07 10.06 5.67
N THR A 238 -10.86 9.75 6.71
CA THR A 238 -10.37 9.64 8.09
C THR A 238 -9.28 8.57 8.22
N ALA A 239 -9.46 7.40 7.59
CA ALA A 239 -8.47 6.33 7.60
C ALA A 239 -7.16 6.74 6.89
N THR A 240 -7.24 7.45 5.76
CA THR A 240 -6.05 7.91 5.03
C THR A 240 -5.28 9.00 5.78
N GLU A 241 -5.98 9.94 6.42
CA GLU A 241 -5.34 11.01 7.20
C GLU A 241 -4.63 10.44 8.43
N LEU A 242 -5.26 9.50 9.15
CA LEU A 242 -4.67 8.83 10.30
C LEU A 242 -3.43 8.01 9.93
N GLU A 243 -3.50 7.25 8.83
CA GLU A 243 -2.39 6.43 8.35
C GLU A 243 -1.20 7.28 7.88
N ALA A 244 -1.47 8.39 7.19
CA ALA A 244 -0.43 9.31 6.74
C ALA A 244 0.30 9.96 7.92
N GLU A 245 -0.44 10.37 8.97
CA GLU A 245 0.16 10.99 10.15
C GLU A 245 0.94 9.98 11.01
N ARG A 246 0.43 8.75 11.16
CA ARG A 246 1.16 7.67 11.83
C ARG A 246 2.51 7.38 11.16
N LYS A 247 2.53 7.24 9.84
CA LYS A 247 3.77 7.02 9.09
C LYS A 247 4.78 8.14 9.28
N ARG A 248 4.33 9.40 9.24
CA ARG A 248 5.22 10.55 9.49
C ARG A 248 5.78 10.53 10.90
N SER A 249 4.97 10.21 11.90
CA SER A 249 5.40 10.14 13.29
C SER A 249 6.44 9.02 13.48
N GLU A 250 6.25 7.85 12.87
CA GLU A 250 7.21 6.74 12.89
C GLU A 250 8.52 7.10 12.16
N GLU A 251 8.45 7.79 11.02
CA GLU A 251 9.62 8.28 10.29
C GLU A 251 10.41 9.32 11.09
N LEU A 252 9.75 10.25 11.77
CA LEU A 252 10.41 11.25 12.61
C LEU A 252 11.06 10.60 13.84
N ALA A 253 10.36 9.68 14.50
CA ALA A 253 10.88 8.96 15.66
C ALA A 253 12.10 8.09 15.31
N SER A 254 12.06 7.39 14.17
CA SER A 254 13.20 6.59 13.71
C SER A 254 14.40 7.46 13.32
N LYS A 255 14.19 8.61 12.69
CA LYS A 255 15.25 9.59 12.41
C LYS A 255 15.88 10.13 13.70
N ALA A 256 15.07 10.47 14.70
CA ALA A 256 15.55 10.97 15.99
C ALA A 256 16.43 9.92 16.69
N THR A 257 15.95 8.67 16.75
CA THR A 257 16.71 7.55 17.32
C THR A 257 18.04 7.32 16.58
N SER A 258 18.04 7.46 15.25
CA SER A 258 19.26 7.28 14.44
C SER A 258 20.26 8.43 14.65
N LEU A 259 19.80 9.67 14.75
CA LEU A 259 20.66 10.83 15.01
C LEU A 259 21.24 10.79 16.42
N GLU A 260 20.43 10.42 17.41
CA GLU A 260 20.87 10.24 18.80
C GLU A 260 21.95 9.15 18.90
N GLY A 261 21.75 8.01 18.23
CA GLY A 261 22.76 6.96 18.13
C GLY A 261 24.05 7.42 17.46
N LEU A 262 23.96 8.24 16.41
CA LEU A 262 25.12 8.80 15.71
C LEU A 262 25.90 9.79 16.58
N VAL A 263 25.20 10.67 17.29
CA VAL A 263 25.81 11.61 18.24
C VAL A 263 26.54 10.84 19.34
N SER A 264 25.92 9.81 19.91
CA SER A 264 26.55 8.96 20.94
C SER A 264 27.81 8.25 20.41
N SER A 265 27.77 7.72 19.18
CA SER A 265 28.95 7.12 18.54
C SER A 265 30.08 8.12 18.35
N LEU A 266 29.78 9.34 17.88
CA LEU A 266 30.77 10.40 17.69
C LEU A 266 31.36 10.88 19.02
N GLU A 267 30.56 10.97 20.08
CA GLU A 267 31.05 11.30 21.42
C GLU A 267 32.01 10.22 21.96
N GLY A 268 31.72 8.95 21.69
CA GLY A 268 32.62 7.83 21.99
C GLY A 268 33.94 7.92 21.21
N GLU A 269 33.88 8.19 19.90
CA GLU A 269 35.07 8.37 19.06
C GLU A 269 35.92 9.56 19.53
N ILE A 270 35.32 10.73 19.74
CA ILE A 270 35.99 11.94 20.25
C ILE A 270 36.70 11.65 21.57
N THR A 271 36.04 10.92 22.49
CA THR A 271 36.63 10.54 23.77
C THR A 271 37.84 9.62 23.57
N SER A 272 37.72 8.61 22.72
CA SER A 272 38.82 7.68 22.42
C SER A 272 40.02 8.37 21.76
N VAL A 273 39.79 9.32 20.84
CA VAL A 273 40.84 10.10 20.17
C VAL A 273 41.52 11.03 21.17
N ARG A 274 40.77 11.69 22.06
CA ARG A 274 41.35 12.52 23.13
C ARG A 274 42.23 11.69 24.06
N GLU A 275 41.77 10.53 24.50
CA GLU A 275 42.56 9.63 25.35
C GLU A 275 43.84 9.14 24.65
N ALA A 276 43.77 8.82 23.35
CA ALA A 276 44.93 8.42 22.56
C ALA A 276 45.94 9.57 22.41
N MET A 277 45.46 10.79 22.14
CA MET A 277 46.30 11.99 22.04
C MET A 277 46.99 12.33 23.36
N GLU A 278 46.29 12.22 24.49
CA GLU A 278 46.89 12.45 25.82
C GLU A 278 47.95 11.38 26.16
N LYS A 279 47.70 10.12 25.83
CA LYS A 279 48.71 9.04 25.97
C LYS A 279 49.92 9.26 25.06
N ALA A 280 49.71 9.67 23.81
CA ALA A 280 50.79 9.98 22.88
C ALA A 280 51.64 11.16 23.36
N ARG A 281 51.02 12.24 23.86
CA ARG A 281 51.73 13.39 24.46
C ARG A 281 52.51 13.00 25.70
N ALA A 282 51.93 12.17 26.57
CA ALA A 282 52.62 11.68 27.76
C ALA A 282 53.83 10.80 27.39
N GLU A 283 53.71 9.98 26.35
CA GLU A 283 54.78 9.13 25.83
C GLU A 283 55.87 9.94 25.11
N GLU A 284 55.51 10.94 24.32
CA GLU A 284 56.45 11.85 23.66
C GLU A 284 57.22 12.69 24.69
N GLN A 285 56.56 13.15 25.76
CA GLN A 285 57.23 13.79 26.90
C GLN A 285 58.12 12.81 27.69
N ARG A 286 57.76 11.52 27.75
CA ARG A 286 58.60 10.47 28.35
C ARG A 286 59.85 10.22 27.50
N LEU A 287 59.69 10.10 26.19
CA LEU A 287 60.77 9.91 25.22
C LEU A 287 61.70 11.13 25.12
N ALA A 288 61.18 12.35 25.20
CA ALA A 288 61.98 13.57 25.25
C ALA A 288 62.83 13.72 26.53
N ARG A 289 62.50 12.95 27.59
CA ARG A 289 63.28 12.89 28.85
C ARG A 289 64.30 11.75 28.89
N LEU A 290 64.32 10.86 27.88
CA LEU A 290 65.26 9.75 27.78
C LEU A 290 66.51 10.17 26.97
N SER A 291 67.70 9.93 27.51
CA SER A 291 68.98 10.23 26.84
C SER A 291 69.19 9.38 25.58
N GLU A 292 69.92 9.93 24.60
CA GLU A 292 70.22 9.37 23.27
C GLU A 292 70.76 7.92 23.27
N VAL A 293 71.36 7.50 24.39
CA VAL A 293 71.93 6.17 24.62
C VAL A 293 70.88 5.07 24.88
N GLU A 294 69.72 5.41 25.45
CA GLU A 294 68.63 4.44 25.68
C GLU A 294 67.87 4.12 24.37
N ARG A 295 67.78 5.10 23.46
CA ARG A 295 67.08 4.98 22.16
C ARG A 295 67.72 3.96 21.21
N GLU A 296 69.04 3.75 21.30
CA GLU A 296 69.75 2.74 20.49
C GLU A 296 69.56 1.31 21.02
N LYS A 297 69.39 1.13 22.33
CA LYS A 297 69.15 -0.18 22.95
C LYS A 297 67.74 -0.72 22.70
N GLU A 298 66.73 0.16 22.67
CA GLU A 298 65.34 -0.24 22.41
C GLU A 298 65.09 -0.58 20.93
N ARG A 299 65.78 0.12 20.00
CA ARG A 299 65.73 -0.22 18.56
C ARG A 299 66.37 -1.58 18.25
N ALA A 300 67.47 -1.92 18.92
CA ALA A 300 68.13 -3.23 18.79
C ALA A 300 67.33 -4.41 19.38
N ALA A 301 66.38 -4.14 20.29
CA ALA A 301 65.52 -5.15 20.88
C ALA A 301 64.24 -5.44 20.06
N ALA A 302 63.79 -4.48 19.24
CA ALA A 302 62.60 -4.61 18.41
C ALA A 302 62.83 -5.43 17.12
N GLU A 303 64.07 -5.53 16.62
CA GLU A 303 64.41 -6.23 15.38
C GLU A 303 64.63 -7.75 15.53
N ALA A 304 64.61 -8.31 16.75
CA ALA A 304 65.02 -9.70 17.02
C ALA A 304 63.91 -10.66 17.49
N GLY A 305 62.63 -10.33 17.28
CA GLY A 305 61.50 -11.13 17.78
C GLY A 305 60.74 -11.90 16.70
N MET A 306 60.89 -13.22 16.67
CA MET A 306 60.01 -14.16 15.95
C MET A 306 58.54 -13.91 16.36
N PRO A 307 57.58 -13.75 15.43
CA PRO A 307 56.31 -13.11 15.77
C PRO A 307 55.44 -13.99 16.67
N ASP A 308 55.16 -13.46 17.87
CA ASP A 308 54.24 -14.00 18.86
C ASP A 308 52.84 -14.16 18.26
N LYS A 309 52.15 -15.26 18.62
CA LYS A 309 50.77 -15.54 18.22
C LYS A 309 49.75 -14.76 19.06
N ASN A 310 50.19 -14.04 20.08
CA ASN A 310 49.40 -13.08 20.84
C ASN A 310 49.58 -11.62 20.37
N ARG A 311 50.16 -11.39 19.18
CA ARG A 311 50.27 -10.04 18.62
C ARG A 311 48.89 -9.45 18.28
N ILE A 312 48.72 -8.16 18.55
CA ILE A 312 47.54 -7.36 18.18
C ILE A 312 47.93 -6.33 17.11
N ALA A 313 48.99 -6.61 16.35
CA ALA A 313 49.49 -5.80 15.26
C ALA A 313 50.04 -6.71 14.15
N PRO A 314 50.00 -6.29 12.86
CA PRO A 314 50.51 -7.10 11.76
C PRO A 314 52.00 -7.45 11.94
N ALA A 315 52.38 -8.71 11.71
CA ALA A 315 53.78 -9.12 11.83
C ALA A 315 54.69 -8.50 10.75
N TYR A 316 54.12 -8.13 9.62
CA TYR A 316 54.82 -7.52 8.50
C TYR A 316 53.98 -6.39 7.89
N PRO A 317 54.60 -5.29 7.41
CA PRO A 317 53.91 -4.26 6.65
C PRO A 317 53.22 -4.86 5.41
N PHE A 318 51.96 -4.49 5.14
CA PHE A 318 51.18 -5.11 4.05
C PHE A 318 51.82 -4.91 2.67
N ALA A 319 52.51 -3.79 2.46
CA ALA A 319 53.24 -3.52 1.23
C ALA A 319 54.37 -4.55 0.95
N SER A 320 54.91 -5.19 1.99
CA SER A 320 55.98 -6.21 1.90
C SER A 320 55.47 -7.63 1.62
N LEU A 321 54.14 -7.82 1.59
CA LEU A 321 53.47 -9.10 1.37
C LEU A 321 53.13 -9.37 -0.10
N LYS A 322 53.67 -8.58 -1.04
CA LYS A 322 53.50 -8.81 -2.47
C LYS A 322 53.99 -10.20 -2.87
N GLY A 323 53.17 -10.93 -3.64
CA GLY A 323 53.41 -12.30 -4.06
C GLY A 323 53.35 -13.36 -2.96
N LYS A 324 52.92 -13.01 -1.74
CA LYS A 324 52.90 -13.91 -0.56
C LYS A 324 51.51 -14.21 -0.04
N LEU A 325 50.47 -13.51 -0.50
CA LEU A 325 49.11 -13.72 0.01
C LEU A 325 48.42 -14.90 -0.67
N GLU A 326 47.67 -15.65 0.12
CA GLU A 326 46.76 -16.68 -0.39
C GLU A 326 45.40 -16.08 -0.68
N VAL A 327 44.71 -16.62 -1.69
CA VAL A 327 43.35 -16.18 -2.01
C VAL A 327 42.43 -16.65 -0.87
N PRO A 328 41.55 -15.78 -0.31
CA PRO A 328 40.71 -16.08 0.86
C PRO A 328 39.87 -17.36 0.76
N VAL A 329 39.52 -17.79 -0.45
CA VAL A 329 38.69 -18.98 -0.70
C VAL A 329 39.29 -19.80 -1.85
N ALA A 330 39.19 -21.13 -1.73
CA ALA A 330 39.55 -22.02 -2.82
C ALA A 330 38.52 -21.92 -3.96
N GLY A 331 39.00 -21.68 -5.18
CA GLY A 331 38.11 -21.45 -6.31
C GLY A 331 38.80 -20.96 -7.58
N GLU A 332 37.99 -20.67 -8.58
CA GLU A 332 38.42 -20.15 -9.88
C GLU A 332 38.19 -18.64 -9.95
N VAL A 333 39.19 -17.87 -10.40
CA VAL A 333 39.05 -16.43 -10.61
C VAL A 333 38.26 -16.19 -11.89
N LEU A 334 37.01 -15.75 -11.76
CA LEU A 334 36.12 -15.48 -12.89
C LEU A 334 36.27 -14.07 -13.46
N ARG A 335 36.71 -13.12 -12.62
CA ARG A 335 36.87 -11.72 -13.02
C ARG A 335 38.07 -11.12 -12.30
N ARG A 336 38.84 -10.29 -13.00
CA ARG A 336 39.98 -9.55 -12.48
C ARG A 336 39.68 -8.06 -12.37
N PHE A 337 40.58 -7.36 -11.68
CA PHE A 337 40.56 -5.91 -11.62
C PHE A 337 40.69 -5.33 -13.04
N GLY A 338 39.83 -4.38 -13.40
CA GLY A 338 39.82 -3.76 -14.73
C GLY A 338 39.05 -4.51 -15.81
N ASP A 339 38.53 -5.72 -15.55
CA ASP A 339 37.65 -6.42 -16.49
C ASP A 339 36.27 -5.73 -16.56
N ALA A 340 35.54 -5.91 -17.67
CA ALA A 340 34.16 -5.44 -17.77
C ALA A 340 33.25 -6.13 -16.73
N ASP A 341 32.46 -5.36 -15.99
CA ASP A 341 31.60 -5.86 -14.92
C ASP A 341 30.19 -6.27 -15.40
N GLY A 342 29.90 -6.09 -16.69
CA GLY A 342 28.62 -6.37 -17.33
C GLY A 342 27.53 -5.32 -17.11
N THR A 343 27.83 -4.22 -16.41
CA THR A 343 26.93 -3.06 -16.19
C THR A 343 27.40 -1.79 -16.90
N GLY A 344 28.42 -1.91 -17.76
CA GLY A 344 29.06 -0.79 -18.45
C GLY A 344 30.19 -0.13 -17.67
N HIS A 345 30.61 -0.69 -16.53
CA HIS A 345 31.76 -0.23 -15.74
C HIS A 345 32.87 -1.29 -15.69
N PHE A 346 34.01 -0.92 -15.11
CA PHE A 346 35.13 -1.83 -14.87
C PHE A 346 35.09 -2.37 -13.44
N SER A 347 35.44 -3.65 -13.28
CA SER A 347 35.55 -4.31 -11.99
C SER A 347 36.64 -3.66 -11.14
N LYS A 348 36.29 -3.25 -9.93
CA LYS A 348 37.20 -2.65 -8.95
C LYS A 348 37.96 -3.69 -8.10
N GLY A 349 37.80 -4.98 -8.41
CA GLY A 349 38.37 -6.08 -7.64
C GLY A 349 38.36 -7.39 -8.42
N ILE A 350 38.68 -8.49 -7.76
CA ILE A 350 38.60 -9.84 -8.31
C ILE A 350 37.34 -10.55 -7.84
N VAL A 351 36.81 -11.46 -8.65
CA VAL A 351 35.71 -12.36 -8.26
C VAL A 351 36.17 -13.81 -8.36
N VAL A 352 36.02 -14.55 -7.26
CA VAL A 352 36.41 -15.96 -7.15
C VAL A 352 35.16 -16.82 -7.00
N ALA A 353 34.94 -17.76 -7.92
CA ALA A 353 33.91 -18.78 -7.79
C ALA A 353 34.40 -19.92 -6.92
N SER A 354 33.70 -20.13 -5.81
CA SER A 354 34.03 -21.09 -4.76
C SER A 354 33.09 -22.30 -4.77
N GLY A 355 33.44 -23.33 -4.00
CA GLY A 355 32.50 -24.39 -3.65
C GLY A 355 31.42 -23.91 -2.67
N PRO A 356 30.23 -24.54 -2.65
CA PRO A 356 29.23 -24.32 -1.60
C PRO A 356 29.83 -24.49 -0.21
N GLU A 357 29.45 -23.60 0.72
CA GLU A 357 29.88 -23.64 2.13
C GLU A 357 31.40 -23.57 2.37
N ALA A 358 32.19 -23.19 1.35
CA ALA A 358 33.63 -23.06 1.47
C ALA A 358 34.01 -22.04 2.56
N ILE A 359 35.04 -22.37 3.34
CA ILE A 359 35.57 -21.47 4.38
C ILE A 359 36.31 -20.31 3.70
N VAL A 360 36.04 -19.09 4.18
CA VAL A 360 36.74 -17.87 3.79
C VAL A 360 37.71 -17.50 4.90
N THR A 361 38.97 -17.34 4.54
CA THR A 361 40.08 -17.02 5.45
C THR A 361 40.56 -15.58 5.26
N ALA A 362 41.16 -15.00 6.30
CA ALA A 362 41.78 -13.68 6.21
C ALA A 362 43.05 -13.75 5.34
N PRO A 363 43.17 -12.95 4.26
CA PRO A 363 44.33 -13.02 3.37
C PRO A 363 45.62 -12.53 4.04
N ALA A 364 45.51 -11.58 4.98
CA ALA A 364 46.62 -11.02 5.72
C ALA A 364 46.20 -10.70 7.16
N ASP A 365 47.18 -10.45 8.02
CA ASP A 365 46.95 -9.89 9.35
C ASP A 365 46.25 -8.53 9.25
N GLY A 366 45.28 -8.26 10.13
CA GLY A 366 44.62 -6.95 10.14
C GLY A 366 43.48 -6.81 11.14
N PHE A 367 43.01 -5.59 11.32
CA PHE A 367 41.83 -5.29 12.12
C PHE A 367 40.56 -5.33 11.28
N VAL A 368 39.52 -5.97 11.78
CA VAL A 368 38.19 -5.95 11.17
C VAL A 368 37.55 -4.60 11.41
N VAL A 369 37.55 -3.75 10.38
CA VAL A 369 36.93 -2.42 10.45
C VAL A 369 35.42 -2.48 10.25
N PHE A 370 34.94 -3.53 9.56
CA PHE A 370 33.52 -3.80 9.38
C PHE A 370 33.27 -5.29 9.16
N ALA A 371 32.21 -5.83 9.75
CA ALA A 371 31.77 -7.21 9.55
C ALA A 371 30.24 -7.28 9.73
N GLY A 372 29.49 -7.40 8.63
CA GLY A 372 28.03 -7.41 8.68
C GLY A 372 27.38 -7.21 7.32
N ASP A 373 26.06 -7.01 7.32
CA ASP A 373 25.28 -6.79 6.11
C ASP A 373 25.40 -5.33 5.65
N PHE A 374 25.74 -5.11 4.37
CA PHE A 374 26.00 -3.78 3.82
C PHE A 374 25.21 -3.52 2.52
N ARG A 375 24.12 -2.76 2.64
CA ARG A 375 23.26 -2.31 1.52
C ARG A 375 22.93 -3.46 0.56
N SER A 376 23.04 -3.22 -0.75
CA SER A 376 22.82 -4.19 -1.84
C SER A 376 24.03 -5.10 -2.14
N TYR A 377 25.11 -5.00 -1.36
CA TYR A 377 26.31 -5.82 -1.53
C TYR A 377 26.26 -7.12 -0.72
N GLY A 378 25.22 -7.30 0.10
CA GLY A 378 25.07 -8.43 1.00
C GLY A 378 26.05 -8.36 2.16
N ARG A 379 26.45 -9.52 2.67
CA ARG A 379 27.36 -9.60 3.81
C ARG A 379 28.80 -9.30 3.40
N MET A 380 29.43 -8.38 4.12
CA MET A 380 30.74 -7.81 3.83
C MET A 380 31.66 -7.87 5.06
N ILE A 381 32.96 -8.09 4.80
CA ILE A 381 34.04 -7.87 5.76
C ILE A 381 35.02 -6.86 5.16
N ILE A 382 35.44 -5.88 5.96
CA ILE A 382 36.53 -4.96 5.61
C ILE A 382 37.64 -5.18 6.63
N LEU A 383 38.84 -5.51 6.16
CA LEU A 383 40.05 -5.63 6.96
C LEU A 383 40.95 -4.42 6.72
N ASN A 384 41.42 -3.77 7.77
CA ASN A 384 42.53 -2.82 7.73
C ASN A 384 43.82 -3.60 7.97
N THR A 385 44.65 -3.72 6.94
CA THR A 385 45.89 -4.50 6.97
C THR A 385 47.13 -3.65 7.26
N GLY A 386 46.95 -2.35 7.54
CA GLY A 386 48.03 -1.39 7.78
C GLY A 386 48.48 -0.63 6.54
N ASP A 387 49.27 0.44 6.72
CA ASP A 387 49.83 1.30 5.65
C ASP A 387 48.77 1.85 4.67
N GLY A 388 47.56 2.15 5.16
CA GLY A 388 46.45 2.65 4.34
C GLY A 388 45.73 1.58 3.50
N TYR A 389 46.14 0.31 3.60
CA TYR A 389 45.53 -0.78 2.85
C TYR A 389 44.29 -1.34 3.57
N HIS A 390 43.23 -1.49 2.78
CA HIS A 390 42.00 -2.15 3.19
C HIS A 390 41.67 -3.29 2.22
N VAL A 391 41.27 -4.44 2.75
CA VAL A 391 40.76 -5.57 1.98
C VAL A 391 39.28 -5.71 2.22
N VAL A 392 38.48 -5.52 1.17
CA VAL A 392 37.03 -5.64 1.19
C VAL A 392 36.65 -6.99 0.60
N MET A 393 35.84 -7.76 1.32
CA MET A 393 35.34 -9.07 0.88
C MET A 393 33.81 -9.10 0.98
N THR A 394 33.13 -9.56 -0.08
CA THR A 394 31.65 -9.67 -0.12
C THR A 394 31.18 -10.94 -0.82
N GLY A 395 29.94 -11.35 -0.58
CA GLY A 395 29.34 -12.55 -1.18
C GLY A 395 29.37 -13.79 -0.28
N MET A 396 29.65 -13.58 1.01
CA MET A 396 29.63 -14.61 2.06
C MET A 396 28.23 -14.75 2.65
N ASP A 397 27.97 -15.86 3.33
CA ASP A 397 26.68 -16.12 3.98
C ASP A 397 26.80 -16.04 5.51
N ASN A 398 27.78 -16.72 6.11
CA ASN A 398 27.96 -16.71 7.57
C ASN A 398 29.30 -16.06 7.95
N VAL A 399 29.27 -14.96 8.70
CA VAL A 399 30.48 -14.25 9.18
C VAL A 399 30.78 -14.68 10.61
N ARG A 400 32.03 -15.09 10.85
CA ARG A 400 32.52 -15.64 12.12
C ARG A 400 33.33 -14.63 12.94
N THR A 401 33.64 -13.47 12.37
CA THR A 401 34.38 -12.39 13.02
C THR A 401 33.47 -11.19 13.37
N ARG A 402 33.97 -10.23 14.14
CA ARG A 402 33.25 -9.01 14.54
C ARG A 402 34.13 -7.78 14.37
N GLN A 403 33.50 -6.63 14.17
CA GLN A 403 34.20 -5.34 14.11
C GLN A 403 35.07 -5.11 15.36
N GLY A 404 36.26 -4.54 15.15
CA GLY A 404 37.25 -4.27 16.19
C GLY A 404 38.18 -5.45 16.53
N MET A 405 37.89 -6.66 16.04
CA MET A 405 38.76 -7.82 16.25
C MET A 405 40.00 -7.77 15.35
N PHE A 406 41.15 -8.17 15.88
CA PHE A 406 42.33 -8.46 15.08
C PHE A 406 42.28 -9.91 14.58
N VAL A 407 42.56 -10.13 13.30
CA VAL A 407 42.58 -11.45 12.67
C VAL A 407 43.96 -11.72 12.07
N PHE A 408 44.37 -12.98 12.10
CA PHE A 408 45.65 -13.43 11.52
C PHE A 408 45.48 -13.90 10.07
N SER A 409 46.55 -13.80 9.27
CA SER A 409 46.59 -14.43 7.96
C SER A 409 46.27 -15.94 8.06
N GLY A 410 45.32 -16.39 7.24
CA GLY A 410 44.80 -17.77 7.22
C GLY A 410 43.68 -18.06 8.24
N GLU A 411 43.32 -17.10 9.10
CA GLU A 411 42.27 -17.30 10.10
C GLU A 411 40.87 -17.42 9.43
N PRO A 412 40.04 -18.41 9.80
CA PRO A 412 38.67 -18.53 9.30
C PRO A 412 37.78 -17.37 9.77
N ILE A 413 37.36 -16.51 8.84
CA ILE A 413 36.57 -15.30 9.15
C ILE A 413 35.12 -15.38 8.68
N ALA A 414 34.81 -16.24 7.71
CA ALA A 414 33.45 -16.45 7.21
C ALA A 414 33.30 -17.78 6.45
N SER A 415 32.10 -18.07 5.96
CA SER A 415 31.84 -19.14 4.99
C SER A 415 30.93 -18.67 3.86
N MET A 416 31.13 -19.25 2.69
CA MET A 416 30.30 -19.06 1.50
C MET A 416 28.90 -19.67 1.70
N GLY A 417 27.91 -19.18 0.96
CA GLY A 417 26.56 -19.75 1.00
C GLY A 417 26.45 -21.06 0.23
N ALA A 418 25.34 -21.78 0.43
CA ALA A 418 25.02 -22.98 -0.35
C ALA A 418 24.67 -22.66 -1.82
N LYS A 419 24.19 -21.45 -2.09
CA LYS A 419 23.85 -20.93 -3.42
C LYS A 419 24.38 -19.51 -3.58
N ARG A 420 24.50 -19.07 -4.83
CA ARG A 420 24.88 -17.68 -5.16
C ARG A 420 23.84 -16.69 -4.64
N VAL A 421 24.30 -15.68 -3.91
CA VAL A 421 23.47 -14.53 -3.50
C VAL A 421 23.58 -13.44 -4.57
N ALA A 422 22.45 -12.87 -4.99
CA ALA A 422 22.43 -11.75 -5.91
C ALA A 422 22.99 -10.50 -5.22
N SER A 423 24.27 -10.20 -5.45
CA SER A 423 24.90 -8.94 -5.02
C SER A 423 25.23 -8.07 -6.23
N ALA A 424 25.29 -6.75 -6.03
CA ALA A 424 25.62 -5.79 -7.08
C ALA A 424 26.97 -6.11 -7.79
N ALA A 425 27.93 -6.69 -7.07
CA ALA A 425 29.24 -7.08 -7.61
C ALA A 425 29.20 -8.34 -8.50
N ALA A 426 28.08 -9.08 -8.49
CA ALA A 426 27.96 -10.38 -9.13
C ALA A 426 26.84 -10.44 -10.18
N LEU A 427 26.18 -9.32 -10.51
CA LEU A 427 24.95 -9.31 -11.32
C LEU A 427 25.09 -9.93 -12.73
N ALA A 428 26.28 -9.88 -13.34
CA ALA A 428 26.55 -10.34 -14.71
C ALA A 428 27.60 -11.47 -14.80
N LEU A 429 27.51 -12.49 -13.95
CA LEU A 429 28.38 -13.68 -14.01
C LEU A 429 27.58 -14.91 -14.48
N GLU A 430 28.09 -15.61 -15.49
CA GLU A 430 27.54 -16.88 -15.98
C GLU A 430 27.97 -18.07 -15.09
N THR A 431 27.71 -17.98 -13.78
CA THR A 431 27.97 -19.09 -12.85
C THR A 431 26.87 -19.20 -11.79
N ASP A 432 26.48 -20.43 -11.48
CA ASP A 432 25.56 -20.75 -10.39
C ASP A 432 26.31 -21.01 -9.06
N ARG A 433 27.65 -21.06 -9.10
CA ARG A 433 28.49 -21.24 -7.90
C ARG A 433 28.48 -19.99 -7.02
N PRO A 434 28.60 -20.13 -5.69
CA PRO A 434 28.82 -18.99 -4.79
C PRO A 434 30.11 -18.25 -5.15
N THR A 435 30.04 -16.92 -5.21
CA THR A 435 31.15 -16.06 -5.64
C THR A 435 31.58 -15.10 -4.54
N LEU A 436 32.88 -15.09 -4.24
CA LEU A 436 33.50 -14.12 -3.34
C LEU A 436 34.11 -12.98 -4.16
N TYR A 437 33.65 -11.75 -3.92
CA TYR A 437 34.28 -10.55 -4.46
C TYR A 437 35.33 -10.02 -3.48
N ILE A 438 36.54 -9.74 -3.97
CA ILE A 438 37.66 -9.24 -3.17
C ILE A 438 38.20 -7.96 -3.83
N GLU A 439 38.24 -6.88 -3.08
CA GLU A 439 38.74 -5.58 -3.52
C GLU A 439 39.83 -5.09 -2.56
N PHE A 440 40.95 -4.67 -3.12
CA PHE A 440 42.00 -4.00 -2.35
C PHE A 440 41.81 -2.51 -2.53
N ARG A 441 41.86 -1.76 -1.43
CA ARG A 441 41.85 -0.30 -1.45
C ARG A 441 43.12 0.20 -0.82
N LYS A 442 43.74 1.19 -1.45
CA LYS A 442 44.80 1.97 -0.85
C LYS A 442 44.26 3.38 -0.66
N ASP A 443 44.22 3.86 0.58
CA ASP A 443 43.73 5.20 0.91
C ASP A 443 42.31 5.47 0.36
N GLY A 444 41.46 4.43 0.40
CA GLY A 444 40.08 4.46 -0.10
C GLY A 444 39.90 4.24 -1.61
N VAL A 445 40.98 4.26 -2.39
CA VAL A 445 40.93 4.04 -3.85
C VAL A 445 41.15 2.56 -4.19
N PRO A 446 40.29 1.94 -5.03
CA PRO A 446 40.47 0.56 -5.46
C PRO A 446 41.79 0.40 -6.25
N VAL A 447 42.59 -0.60 -5.88
CA VAL A 447 43.86 -0.94 -6.53
C VAL A 447 43.85 -2.40 -6.98
N ASP A 448 44.62 -2.72 -8.02
CA ASP A 448 44.77 -4.09 -8.49
C ASP A 448 45.40 -4.97 -7.40
N SER A 449 44.70 -6.02 -6.99
CA SER A 449 45.16 -6.99 -5.98
C SER A 449 46.07 -8.07 -6.55
N GLN A 450 46.14 -8.21 -7.88
CA GLN A 450 46.93 -9.25 -8.55
C GLN A 450 48.39 -9.35 -8.08
N PRO A 451 49.12 -8.25 -7.83
CA PRO A 451 50.52 -8.32 -7.37
C PRO A 451 50.72 -8.95 -5.98
N TRP A 452 49.66 -9.11 -5.18
CA TRP A 452 49.76 -9.67 -3.83
C TRP A 452 49.57 -11.18 -3.76
N TRP A 453 48.83 -11.76 -4.69
CA TRP A 453 48.52 -13.18 -4.69
C TRP A 453 49.74 -14.03 -5.06
N THR A 454 49.88 -15.19 -4.42
CA THR A 454 50.90 -16.18 -4.80
C THR A 454 50.65 -16.71 -6.22
N ALA A 455 51.73 -16.96 -6.97
CA ALA A 455 51.66 -17.42 -8.38
C ALA A 455 50.92 -18.77 -8.56
N LYS A 456 50.74 -19.55 -7.49
CA LYS A 456 49.96 -20.80 -7.51
C LYS A 456 48.46 -20.57 -7.72
N ASN A 457 47.95 -19.39 -7.36
CA ASN A 457 46.52 -19.09 -7.33
C ASN A 457 46.04 -18.26 -8.53
N THR A 458 46.93 -17.89 -9.46
CA THR A 458 46.60 -17.02 -10.61
C THR A 458 46.19 -17.78 -11.89
N GLY A 459 45.78 -19.05 -11.79
CA GLY A 459 45.56 -19.99 -12.89
C GLY A 459 44.99 -19.39 -14.19
N ARG A 460 45.77 -19.50 -15.27
CA ARG A 460 45.33 -19.40 -16.67
C ARG A 460 44.84 -20.79 -17.10
N ALA A 461 43.58 -20.92 -17.51
CA ALA A 461 43.24 -21.87 -18.55
C ALA A 461 43.39 -21.13 -19.88
N HIS A 462 44.55 -21.32 -20.53
CA HIS A 462 44.73 -20.95 -21.93
C HIS A 462 44.00 -22.02 -22.75
N ASN A 463 42.87 -21.68 -23.35
CA ASN A 463 42.21 -22.54 -24.31
C ASN A 463 42.71 -22.10 -25.70
N ASP A 464 43.82 -22.67 -26.15
CA ASP A 464 44.13 -22.80 -27.57
C ASP A 464 43.46 -24.10 -28.04
N SER A 465 42.39 -23.98 -28.82
CA SER A 465 41.92 -24.91 -29.86
C SER A 465 40.79 -24.28 -30.66
#